data_AF-A8Y015-F1
#
_entry.id   AF-A8Y015-F1
#
_cell.length_a   1.000
_cell.length_b   1.000
_cell.length_c   1.000
_cell.angle_alpha   90.00
_cell.angle_beta   90.00
_cell.angle_gamma   90.00
#
_symmetry.space_group_name_H-M   'P 1'
#
loop_
_entity.id
_entity.type
_entity.pdbx_description
1 polymer ?
#
loop_
_entity_poly.entity_id
_entity_poly.type
_entity_poly.pdbx_seq_one_letter_code
_entity_poly.pdbx_strand_id
1 'polypeptide(L)'
;MLRTVQRTPRVVPLPAGSLAKMAKHYAPFSVRNSCQVETINSNGLELSAMKGNNKYFGLDPSIHYNHTLRIYRNQNKTKEYIQKNDIFLYIQNYLLHKDPLLENRVALIMLSYYFKLEEKKLEDTCEFVEFEKKAFDTLDMELNKLLVDMRKTIRIEAMGLTCQKMLKKFQKLLPVPMSEKEMEALMGVLKHLFSLAQCTQKDAENVSVLMYTYCATLIPGVQKIVKRDHSGFFLKANR
;
A
#
# COMPACT_ATOMS: atom_id res chain seq x y z
N MET A 1 36.94 19.15 20.79
CA MET A 1 36.41 17.99 20.06
C MET A 1 35.09 17.56 20.71
N LEU A 2 33.95 17.88 20.10
CA LEU A 2 32.62 17.50 20.61
C LEU A 2 32.21 16.15 20.02
N ARG A 3 32.07 15.13 20.86
CA ARG A 3 31.53 13.82 20.48
C ARG A 3 30.01 13.91 20.35
N THR A 4 29.49 13.64 19.17
CA THR A 4 28.07 13.44 18.90
C THR A 4 27.61 12.10 19.47
N VAL A 5 26.66 12.13 20.40
CA VAL A 5 26.00 10.94 20.94
C VAL A 5 24.83 10.58 20.01
N GLN A 6 24.91 9.42 19.35
CA GLN A 6 23.76 8.83 18.66
C GLN A 6 22.69 8.44 19.69
N ARG A 7 21.52 9.06 19.63
CA ARG A 7 20.34 8.66 20.44
C ARG A 7 19.46 7.75 19.60
N THR A 8 19.28 6.51 20.06
CA THR A 8 18.26 5.57 19.57
C THR A 8 16.84 6.07 19.94
N PRO A 9 15.81 5.83 19.11
CA PRO A 9 14.44 6.27 19.40
C PRO A 9 13.84 5.53 20.60
N ARG A 10 13.08 6.24 21.45
CA ARG A 10 12.34 5.67 22.59
C ARG A 10 10.97 5.14 22.11
N VAL A 11 10.64 3.89 22.47
CA VAL A 11 9.34 3.22 22.22
C VAL A 11 8.51 3.24 23.52
N VAL A 12 7.19 3.47 23.44
CA VAL A 12 6.27 3.42 24.60
C VAL A 12 5.15 2.39 24.31
N PRO A 13 4.90 1.39 25.18
CA PRO A 13 3.85 0.39 24.98
C PRO A 13 2.48 0.80 25.53
N LEU A 14 1.40 0.34 24.88
CA LEU A 14 -0.01 0.64 25.22
C LEU A 14 -0.62 -0.39 26.20
N PRO A 15 -1.56 -0.01 27.10
CA PRO A 15 -2.19 -0.92 28.07
C PRO A 15 -3.17 -1.94 27.44
N ALA A 16 -3.24 -3.13 28.05
CA ALA A 16 -4.13 -4.22 27.63
C ALA A 16 -5.63 -3.90 27.83
N GLY A 17 -6.47 -4.25 26.85
CA GLY A 17 -7.94 -4.10 26.90
C GLY A 17 -8.51 -2.90 26.13
N SER A 18 -7.66 -1.95 25.72
CA SER A 18 -8.05 -0.79 24.91
C SER A 18 -8.58 -1.19 23.53
N LEU A 19 -8.01 -2.25 22.93
CA LEU A 19 -8.38 -2.75 21.59
C LEU A 19 -9.81 -3.33 21.53
N ALA A 20 -10.27 -4.01 22.58
CA ALA A 20 -11.58 -4.67 22.59
C ALA A 20 -12.78 -3.71 22.68
N LYS A 21 -12.58 -2.52 23.28
CA LYS A 21 -13.62 -1.48 23.35
C LYS A 21 -13.81 -0.75 22.02
N MET A 22 -12.77 -0.67 21.18
CA MET A 22 -12.80 0.10 19.92
C MET A 22 -13.52 -0.62 18.77
N ALA A 23 -13.55 -1.96 18.76
CA ALA A 23 -14.21 -2.75 17.72
C ALA A 23 -15.73 -2.54 17.65
N LYS A 24 -16.37 -2.07 18.73
CA LYS A 24 -17.83 -1.94 18.84
C LYS A 24 -18.43 -0.76 18.06
N HIS A 25 -17.62 0.15 17.50
CA HIS A 25 -18.10 1.37 16.83
C HIS A 25 -17.65 1.51 15.37
N TYR A 26 -17.19 0.43 14.73
CA TYR A 26 -16.75 0.46 13.34
C TYR A 26 -17.95 0.39 12.38
N ALA A 27 -18.16 1.42 11.56
CA ALA A 27 -19.10 1.42 10.44
C ALA A 27 -18.31 1.46 9.12
N PRO A 28 -18.69 0.70 8.08
CA PRO A 28 -17.83 0.56 6.91
C PRO A 28 -18.17 1.58 5.80
N PHE A 29 -17.13 1.95 5.05
CA PHE A 29 -17.12 2.56 3.71
C PHE A 29 -17.33 4.09 3.54
N SER A 30 -16.24 4.80 3.22
CA SER A 30 -16.13 5.66 2.03
C SER A 30 -14.65 5.92 1.71
N VAL A 31 -14.27 6.01 0.44
CA VAL A 31 -12.91 6.42 0.03
C VAL A 31 -12.77 7.91 0.36
N ARG A 32 -12.10 8.25 1.46
CA ARG A 32 -11.76 9.64 1.80
C ARG A 32 -10.33 9.93 1.37
N ASN A 33 -10.18 10.44 0.15
CA ASN A 33 -8.94 11.08 -0.29
C ASN A 33 -8.83 12.47 0.36
N SER A 34 -8.45 12.51 1.63
CA SER A 34 -8.00 13.73 2.28
C SER A 34 -6.71 13.48 3.03
N CYS A 35 -5.70 14.33 2.81
CA CYS A 35 -4.55 14.44 3.69
C CYS A 35 -4.91 15.45 4.78
N GLN A 36 -4.82 15.05 6.04
CA GLN A 36 -5.09 15.92 7.18
C GLN A 36 -3.80 16.16 7.97
N VAL A 37 -3.57 17.42 8.33
CA VAL A 37 -2.44 17.82 9.18
C VAL A 37 -2.96 18.07 10.59
N GLU A 38 -2.50 17.28 11.57
CA GLU A 38 -2.90 17.39 12.98
C GLU A 38 -1.71 17.84 13.86
N THR A 39 -1.97 18.59 14.94
CA THR A 39 -0.94 18.99 15.93
C THR A 39 -1.01 18.03 17.12
N ILE A 40 0.10 17.43 17.54
CA ILE A 40 0.11 16.49 18.67
C ILE A 40 0.79 17.06 19.91
N ASN A 41 0.24 16.80 21.10
CA ASN A 41 0.95 16.90 22.37
C ASN A 41 1.50 15.52 22.78
N SER A 42 2.50 15.50 23.67
CA SER A 42 3.16 14.27 24.16
C SER A 42 2.23 13.25 24.84
N ASN A 43 0.97 13.59 25.11
CA ASN A 43 -0.02 12.73 25.77
C ASN A 43 -1.20 12.35 24.85
N GLY A 44 -1.19 12.76 23.57
CA GLY A 44 -2.32 12.66 22.64
C GLY A 44 -2.06 11.79 21.41
N LEU A 45 -0.97 11.02 21.42
CA LEU A 45 -0.50 10.24 20.26
C LEU A 45 -1.26 8.92 20.03
N GLU A 46 -2.13 8.49 20.94
CA GLU A 46 -2.49 7.06 21.03
C GLU A 46 -3.81 6.62 20.36
N LEU A 47 -4.74 7.52 20.02
CA LEU A 47 -6.13 7.10 19.70
C LEU A 47 -6.65 7.45 18.30
N SER A 48 -6.17 8.52 17.67
CA SER A 48 -6.64 8.94 16.33
C SER A 48 -5.83 8.30 15.20
N ALA A 49 -4.57 7.93 15.47
CA ALA A 49 -3.62 7.36 14.52
C ALA A 49 -3.88 5.88 14.17
N MET A 50 -4.57 5.12 15.04
CA MET A 50 -4.86 3.70 14.77
C MET A 50 -6.04 3.47 13.82
N LYS A 51 -6.78 4.52 13.44
CA LYS A 51 -7.93 4.43 12.53
C LYS A 51 -7.45 4.21 11.09
N GLY A 52 -7.36 2.95 10.66
CA GLY A 52 -6.99 2.58 9.29
C GLY A 52 -5.91 1.50 9.16
N ASN A 53 -5.37 1.00 10.28
CA ASN A 53 -4.33 -0.01 10.24
C ASN A 53 -4.94 -1.41 10.03
N ASN A 54 -5.14 -1.80 8.77
CA ASN A 54 -5.80 -3.05 8.36
C ASN A 54 -5.22 -4.30 9.04
N LYS A 55 -3.93 -4.29 9.43
CA LYS A 55 -3.25 -5.37 10.17
C LYS A 55 -3.93 -5.70 11.51
N TYR A 56 -4.42 -4.69 12.24
CA TYR A 56 -5.03 -4.87 13.57
C TYR A 56 -6.52 -5.23 13.52
N PHE A 57 -7.17 -5.06 12.37
CA PHE A 57 -8.60 -5.30 12.19
C PHE A 57 -8.92 -6.60 11.42
N GLY A 58 -7.91 -7.41 11.09
CA GLY A 58 -8.11 -8.68 10.39
C GLY A 58 -8.78 -8.53 9.03
N LEU A 59 -8.62 -7.37 8.38
CA LEU A 59 -9.27 -7.08 7.11
C LEU A 59 -8.67 -7.94 5.99
N ASP A 60 -9.53 -8.32 5.04
CA ASP A 60 -9.14 -9.09 3.87
C ASP A 60 -7.94 -8.41 3.16
N PRO A 61 -6.83 -9.13 2.86
CA PRO A 61 -5.63 -8.56 2.25
C PRO A 61 -5.85 -7.89 0.89
N SER A 62 -6.97 -8.17 0.21
CA SER A 62 -7.37 -7.55 -1.05
C SER A 62 -8.00 -6.16 -0.88
N ILE A 63 -8.30 -5.75 0.36
CA ILE A 63 -8.87 -4.44 0.65
C ILE A 63 -7.76 -3.39 0.62
N HIS A 64 -7.89 -2.48 -0.35
CA HIS A 64 -7.04 -1.30 -0.49
C HIS A 64 -7.21 -0.35 0.68
N TYR A 65 -6.19 0.48 0.90
CA TYR A 65 -6.21 1.47 1.98
C TYR A 65 -7.28 2.52 1.68
N ASN A 66 -8.18 2.77 2.63
CA ASN A 66 -9.31 3.67 2.42
C ASN A 66 -9.48 4.67 3.58
N HIS A 67 -8.49 4.76 4.46
CA HIS A 67 -8.46 5.73 5.55
C HIS A 67 -7.80 7.04 5.15
N THR A 68 -8.07 8.07 5.95
CA THR A 68 -7.49 9.40 5.78
C THR A 68 -6.00 9.36 6.13
N LEU A 69 -5.16 9.82 5.21
CA LEU A 69 -3.73 9.97 5.44
C LEU A 69 -3.50 11.12 6.42
N ARG A 70 -2.71 10.88 7.48
CA ARG A 70 -2.44 11.87 8.53
C ARG A 70 -0.96 12.21 8.58
N ILE A 71 -0.66 13.51 8.52
CA ILE A 71 0.66 14.06 8.81
C ILE A 71 0.56 14.80 10.14
N TYR A 72 1.48 14.49 11.04
CA TYR A 72 1.46 14.98 12.39
C TYR A 72 2.57 16.00 12.62
N ARG A 73 2.27 17.11 13.27
CA ARG A 73 3.26 18.11 13.65
C ARG A 73 3.65 17.99 15.11
N ASN A 74 4.94 18.17 15.40
CA ASN A 74 5.38 18.36 16.77
C ASN A 74 4.79 19.65 17.37
N GLN A 75 4.84 19.77 18.70
CA GLN A 75 4.28 20.92 19.44
C GLN A 75 4.79 22.27 18.93
N ASN A 76 6.07 22.33 18.53
CA ASN A 76 6.70 23.56 18.02
C ASN A 76 6.44 23.79 16.52
N LYS A 77 5.68 22.90 15.85
CA LYS A 77 5.35 22.94 14.42
C LYS A 77 6.56 23.04 13.47
N THR A 78 7.73 22.62 13.94
CA THR A 78 8.98 22.65 13.18
C THR A 78 9.24 21.36 12.42
N LYS A 79 8.64 20.25 12.86
CA LYS A 79 8.81 18.93 12.25
C LYS A 79 7.48 18.25 12.04
N GLU A 80 7.37 17.62 10.88
CA GLU A 80 6.24 16.79 10.48
C GLU A 80 6.63 15.32 10.59
N TYR A 81 5.66 14.46 10.88
CA TYR A 81 5.83 13.02 11.07
C TYR A 81 4.67 12.28 10.42
N ILE A 82 4.94 11.06 9.97
CA ILE A 82 3.94 10.16 9.41
C ILE A 82 4.07 8.80 10.11
N GLN A 83 2.95 8.12 10.33
CA GLN A 83 3.02 6.74 10.80
C GLN A 83 3.66 5.86 9.73
N LYS A 84 4.60 5.01 10.10
CA LYS A 84 5.39 4.23 9.14
C LYS A 84 4.54 3.34 8.23
N ASN A 85 3.47 2.74 8.75
CA ASN A 85 2.52 1.96 7.93
C ASN A 85 1.77 2.84 6.91
N ASP A 86 1.51 4.11 7.23
CA ASP A 86 0.80 5.04 6.36
C ASP A 86 1.64 5.47 5.15
N ILE A 87 2.92 5.10 5.08
CA ILE A 87 3.74 5.30 3.87
C ILE A 87 3.16 4.49 2.70
N PHE A 88 2.61 3.30 2.93
CA PHE A 88 1.95 2.53 1.86
C PHE A 88 0.65 3.20 1.41
N LEU A 89 -0.12 3.78 2.34
CA LEU A 89 -1.27 4.61 2.00
C LEU A 89 -0.85 5.86 1.21
N TYR A 90 0.25 6.53 1.58
CA TYR A 90 0.81 7.65 0.84
C TYR A 90 1.10 7.27 -0.61
N ILE A 91 1.83 6.17 -0.82
CA ILE A 91 2.14 5.66 -2.17
C ILE A 91 0.86 5.36 -2.95
N GLN A 92 -0.10 4.66 -2.34
CA GLN A 92 -1.37 4.33 -3.00
C GLN A 92 -2.09 5.61 -3.44
N ASN A 93 -2.30 6.56 -2.53
CA ASN A 93 -3.00 7.80 -2.82
C ASN A 93 -2.31 8.61 -3.91
N TYR A 94 -0.97 8.65 -3.89
CA TYR A 94 -0.19 9.32 -4.91
C TYR A 94 -0.45 8.71 -6.29
N LEU A 95 -0.33 7.38 -6.40
CA LEU A 95 -0.52 6.65 -7.65
C LEU A 95 -1.94 6.83 -8.20
N LEU A 96 -2.97 6.68 -7.36
CA LEU A 96 -4.37 6.83 -7.76
C LEU A 96 -4.71 8.27 -8.19
N HIS A 97 -4.18 9.27 -7.47
CA HIS A 97 -4.38 10.67 -7.81
C HIS A 97 -3.73 11.05 -9.15
N LYS A 98 -2.55 10.49 -9.45
CA LYS A 98 -1.79 10.80 -10.68
C LYS A 98 -2.21 9.97 -11.88
N ASP A 99 -2.78 8.78 -11.67
CA ASP A 99 -3.30 7.95 -12.74
C ASP A 99 -4.59 7.23 -12.32
N PRO A 100 -5.76 7.84 -12.60
CA PRO A 100 -7.06 7.24 -12.28
C PRO A 100 -7.30 5.86 -12.91
N LEU A 101 -6.55 5.48 -13.96
CA LEU A 101 -6.65 4.12 -14.51
C LEU A 101 -6.24 3.05 -13.48
N LEU A 102 -5.49 3.42 -12.44
CA LEU A 102 -5.11 2.54 -11.34
C LEU A 102 -6.25 2.29 -10.34
N GLU A 103 -7.37 3.01 -10.44
CA GLU A 103 -8.58 2.72 -9.66
C GLU A 103 -9.31 1.45 -10.13
N ASN A 104 -8.80 0.77 -11.17
CA ASN A 104 -9.31 -0.53 -11.55
C ASN A 104 -9.08 -1.58 -10.44
N ARG A 105 -10.05 -2.46 -10.28
CA ARG A 105 -10.10 -3.42 -9.16
C ARG A 105 -8.89 -4.35 -9.11
N VAL A 106 -8.33 -4.74 -10.26
CA VAL A 106 -7.17 -5.65 -10.30
C VAL A 106 -5.90 -4.96 -9.80
N ALA A 107 -5.62 -3.73 -10.26
CA ALA A 107 -4.46 -2.97 -9.81
C ALA A 107 -4.52 -2.67 -8.31
N LEU A 108 -5.70 -2.26 -7.80
CA LEU A 108 -5.92 -2.02 -6.38
C LEU A 108 -5.68 -3.28 -5.54
N ILE A 109 -6.25 -4.42 -5.95
CA ILE A 109 -6.05 -5.69 -5.24
C ILE A 109 -4.57 -6.08 -5.22
N MET A 110 -3.88 -5.98 -6.36
CA MET A 110 -2.46 -6.34 -6.46
C MET A 110 -1.56 -5.43 -5.63
N LEU A 111 -1.82 -4.11 -5.62
CA LEU A 111 -1.13 -3.18 -4.73
C LEU A 111 -1.37 -3.52 -3.27
N SER A 112 -2.62 -3.84 -2.91
CA SER A 112 -3.00 -4.21 -1.54
C SER A 112 -2.27 -5.45 -1.07
N TYR A 113 -2.25 -6.52 -1.88
CA TYR A 113 -1.49 -7.72 -1.58
C TYR A 113 -0.02 -7.43 -1.36
N TYR A 114 0.61 -6.65 -2.25
CA TYR A 114 2.01 -6.27 -2.10
C TYR A 114 2.26 -5.48 -0.81
N PHE A 115 1.50 -4.41 -0.56
CA PHE A 115 1.68 -3.58 0.63
C PHE A 115 1.44 -4.35 1.92
N LYS A 116 0.47 -5.26 1.95
CA LYS A 116 0.22 -6.12 3.12
C LYS A 116 1.37 -7.08 3.38
N LEU A 117 2.06 -7.57 2.34
CA LEU A 117 3.29 -8.36 2.51
C LEU A 117 4.43 -7.53 3.10
N GLU A 118 4.57 -6.26 2.70
CA GLU A 118 5.57 -5.36 3.26
C GLU A 118 5.23 -4.92 4.70
N GLU A 119 3.95 -4.67 5.01
CA GLU A 119 3.48 -4.37 6.37
C GLU A 119 3.74 -5.50 7.35
N LYS A 120 3.62 -6.76 6.92
CA LYS A 120 3.94 -7.92 7.78
C LYS A 120 5.39 -7.91 8.26
N LYS A 121 6.30 -7.25 7.52
CA LYS A 121 7.71 -7.11 7.91
C LYS A 121 7.91 -6.00 8.94
N LEU A 122 6.98 -5.05 9.02
CA LEU A 122 6.99 -4.04 10.08
C LEU A 122 6.58 -4.76 11.37
N GLU A 123 7.44 -4.70 12.39
CA GLU A 123 7.14 -5.22 13.73
C GLU A 123 5.81 -4.63 14.24
N ASP A 124 5.19 -5.26 15.25
CA ASP A 124 3.91 -4.83 15.85
C ASP A 124 4.05 -3.53 16.67
N THR A 125 4.76 -2.54 16.13
CA THR A 125 5.07 -1.27 16.78
C THR A 125 4.44 -0.12 16.02
N CYS A 126 3.78 0.79 16.73
CA CYS A 126 3.33 2.06 16.19
C CYS A 126 4.54 3.00 16.10
N GLU A 127 5.25 2.96 14.96
CA GLU A 127 6.41 3.81 14.70
C GLU A 127 6.02 5.03 13.86
N PHE A 128 6.52 6.20 14.25
CA PHE A 128 6.42 7.45 13.50
C PHE A 128 7.78 7.81 12.94
N VAL A 129 7.83 8.15 11.65
CA VAL A 129 9.03 8.63 10.97
C VAL A 129 8.87 10.10 10.61
N GLU A 130 9.97 10.84 10.58
CA GLU A 130 9.96 12.25 10.18
C GLU A 130 9.53 12.37 8.72
N PHE A 131 8.55 13.22 8.43
CA PHE A 131 8.12 13.56 7.07
C PHE A 131 9.10 14.59 6.50
N GLU A 132 10.29 14.13 6.11
CA GLU A 132 11.28 15.01 5.50
C GLU A 132 10.87 15.33 4.06
N LYS A 133 10.45 16.58 3.82
CA LYS A 133 9.92 17.03 2.54
C LYS A 133 10.80 16.65 1.34
N LYS A 134 12.12 16.84 1.42
CA LYS A 134 13.05 16.50 0.33
C LYS A 134 13.04 15.01 -0.03
N ALA A 135 12.91 14.14 0.96
CA ALA A 135 12.90 12.71 0.74
C ALA A 135 11.55 12.24 0.18
N PHE A 136 10.43 12.85 0.62
CA PHE A 136 9.12 12.63 -0.01
C PHE A 136 9.01 13.21 -1.43
N ASP A 137 9.63 14.37 -1.70
CA ASP A 137 9.72 14.92 -3.07
C ASP A 137 10.49 13.95 -4.00
N THR A 138 11.52 13.28 -3.46
CA THR A 138 12.26 12.24 -4.19
C THR A 138 11.39 11.01 -4.45
N LEU A 139 10.64 10.55 -3.45
CA LEU A 139 9.67 9.45 -3.60
C LEU A 139 8.63 9.77 -4.68
N ASP A 140 8.05 10.97 -4.65
CA ASP A 140 7.09 11.46 -5.65
C ASP A 140 7.66 11.45 -7.07
N MET A 141 8.92 11.89 -7.23
CA MET A 141 9.63 11.82 -8.51
C MET A 141 9.78 10.37 -9.02
N GLU A 142 10.15 9.43 -8.14
CA GLU A 142 10.28 8.02 -8.50
C GLU A 142 8.92 7.40 -8.90
N LEU A 143 7.86 7.72 -8.16
CA LEU A 143 6.51 7.27 -8.47
C LEU A 143 6.01 7.84 -9.82
N ASN A 144 6.26 9.11 -10.10
CA ASN A 144 5.95 9.69 -11.41
C ASN A 144 6.71 9.00 -12.54
N LYS A 145 8.00 8.70 -12.33
CA LYS A 145 8.79 7.99 -13.34
C LYS A 145 8.20 6.60 -13.61
N LEU A 146 7.80 5.88 -12.55
CA LEU A 146 7.11 4.60 -12.69
C LEU A 146 5.84 4.73 -13.54
N LEU A 147 4.99 5.74 -13.27
CA LEU A 147 3.78 5.97 -14.05
C LEU A 147 4.08 6.25 -15.53
N VAL A 148 5.13 7.02 -15.83
CA VAL A 148 5.58 7.26 -17.21
C VAL A 148 6.02 5.96 -17.88
N ASP A 149 6.76 5.10 -17.18
CA ASP A 149 7.24 3.83 -17.71
C ASP A 149 6.09 2.83 -17.95
N MET A 150 5.08 2.83 -17.08
CA MET A 150 3.86 2.02 -17.24
C MET A 150 3.12 2.33 -18.54
N ARG A 151 2.99 3.62 -18.90
CA ARG A 151 2.34 4.03 -20.15
C ARG A 151 3.08 3.54 -21.41
N LYS A 152 4.39 3.27 -21.30
CA LYS A 152 5.23 2.80 -22.40
C LYS A 152 5.22 1.28 -22.58
N THR A 153 4.74 0.52 -21.60
CA THR A 153 4.93 -0.95 -21.55
C THR A 153 3.72 -1.78 -21.96
N ILE A 154 2.68 -1.20 -22.56
CA ILE A 154 1.49 -1.95 -22.96
C ILE A 154 1.80 -2.88 -24.14
N ARG A 155 1.75 -4.18 -23.89
CA ARG A 155 1.76 -5.23 -24.91
C ARG A 155 0.54 -6.12 -24.70
N ILE A 156 -0.24 -6.29 -25.76
CA ILE A 156 -1.40 -7.19 -25.80
C ILE A 156 -1.00 -8.34 -26.72
N GLU A 157 -0.74 -9.51 -26.13
CA GLU A 157 -0.57 -10.75 -26.87
C GLU A 157 -1.57 -11.77 -26.33
N ALA A 158 -2.44 -12.29 -27.20
CA ALA A 158 -3.35 -13.36 -26.84
C ALA A 158 -2.56 -14.67 -26.67
N MET A 159 -2.63 -15.29 -25.49
CA MET A 159 -1.86 -16.52 -25.19
C MET A 159 -2.76 -17.73 -24.86
N GLY A 160 -4.06 -17.71 -25.18
CA GLY A 160 -4.99 -18.81 -24.85
C GLY A 160 -5.03 -19.07 -23.33
N LEU A 161 -5.23 -17.98 -22.57
CA LEU A 161 -5.08 -17.99 -21.11
C LEU A 161 -6.43 -18.27 -20.44
N THR A 162 -6.40 -19.17 -19.46
CA THR A 162 -7.53 -19.41 -18.55
C THR A 162 -7.39 -18.55 -17.30
N CYS A 163 -8.48 -18.39 -16.53
CA CYS A 163 -8.44 -17.69 -15.23
C CYS A 163 -7.33 -18.23 -14.32
N GLN A 164 -7.16 -19.55 -14.24
CA GLN A 164 -6.11 -20.18 -13.43
C GLN A 164 -4.70 -19.87 -13.94
N LYS A 165 -4.48 -19.87 -15.25
CA LYS A 165 -3.18 -19.49 -15.84
C LYS A 165 -2.87 -18.02 -15.55
N MET A 166 -3.88 -17.15 -15.60
CA MET A 166 -3.74 -15.74 -15.24
C MET A 166 -3.42 -15.54 -13.76
N LEU A 167 -4.13 -16.22 -12.86
CA LEU A 167 -3.84 -16.14 -11.42
C LEU A 167 -2.38 -16.51 -11.13
N LYS A 168 -1.89 -17.61 -11.72
CA LYS A 168 -0.48 -18.04 -11.58
C LYS A 168 0.51 -17.00 -12.10
N LYS A 169 0.16 -16.24 -13.13
CA LYS A 169 0.99 -15.11 -13.60
C LYS A 169 1.01 -13.98 -12.56
N PHE A 170 -0.14 -13.60 -11.99
CA PHE A 170 -0.20 -12.57 -10.95
C PHE A 170 0.54 -12.95 -9.66
N GLN A 171 0.44 -14.21 -9.22
CA GLN A 171 1.18 -14.73 -8.06
C GLN A 171 2.69 -14.48 -8.16
N LYS A 172 3.25 -14.62 -9.38
CA LYS A 172 4.68 -14.42 -9.64
C LYS A 172 5.14 -12.97 -9.59
N LEU A 173 4.22 -12.00 -9.56
CA LEU A 173 4.56 -10.58 -9.43
C LEU A 173 4.88 -10.20 -7.98
N LEU A 174 4.33 -10.94 -7.01
CA LEU A 174 4.55 -10.71 -5.59
C LEU A 174 5.92 -11.25 -5.16
N PRO A 175 6.59 -10.62 -4.18
CA PRO A 175 7.90 -11.05 -3.72
C PRO A 175 7.84 -12.39 -2.97
N VAL A 176 6.70 -12.67 -2.33
CA VAL A 176 6.38 -13.96 -1.70
C VAL A 176 5.08 -14.44 -2.35
N PRO A 177 5.07 -15.63 -3.00
CA PRO A 177 3.86 -16.16 -3.62
C PRO A 177 2.75 -16.37 -2.58
N MET A 178 1.57 -15.80 -2.85
CA MET A 178 0.37 -16.04 -2.07
C MET A 178 -0.38 -17.26 -2.63
N SER A 179 -1.00 -18.05 -1.75
CA SER A 179 -1.81 -19.20 -2.14
C SER A 179 -3.06 -18.78 -2.94
N GLU A 180 -3.66 -19.71 -3.68
CA GLU A 180 -4.89 -19.42 -4.42
C GLU A 180 -6.04 -18.97 -3.50
N LYS A 181 -6.09 -19.51 -2.27
CA LYS A 181 -7.06 -19.13 -1.25
C LYS A 181 -6.86 -17.68 -0.80
N GLU A 182 -5.62 -17.26 -0.57
CA GLU A 182 -5.34 -15.87 -0.19
C GLU A 182 -5.60 -14.88 -1.34
N MET A 183 -5.58 -15.35 -2.59
CA MET A 183 -5.88 -14.55 -3.78
C MET A 183 -7.32 -14.75 -4.32
N GLU A 184 -8.24 -15.23 -3.48
CA GLU A 184 -9.62 -15.53 -3.87
C GLU A 184 -10.34 -14.31 -4.46
N ALA A 185 -10.15 -13.13 -3.88
CA ALA A 185 -10.72 -11.89 -4.40
C ALA A 185 -10.27 -11.60 -5.85
N LEU A 186 -8.97 -11.77 -6.16
CA LEU A 186 -8.47 -11.61 -7.53
C LEU A 186 -9.04 -12.69 -8.45
N MET A 187 -9.09 -13.95 -7.99
CA MET A 187 -9.70 -15.04 -8.75
C MET A 187 -11.19 -14.77 -9.05
N GLY A 188 -11.93 -14.19 -8.11
CA GLY A 188 -13.31 -13.76 -8.32
C GLY A 188 -13.45 -12.73 -9.42
N VAL A 189 -12.57 -11.72 -9.46
CA VAL A 189 -12.54 -10.71 -10.54
C VAL A 189 -12.21 -11.35 -11.89
N LEU A 190 -11.23 -12.25 -11.94
CA LEU A 190 -10.88 -12.96 -13.17
C LEU A 190 -12.03 -13.85 -13.66
N LYS A 191 -12.66 -14.64 -12.78
CA LYS A 191 -13.82 -15.46 -13.14
C LYS A 191 -14.95 -14.61 -13.69
N HIS A 192 -15.22 -13.47 -13.06
CA HIS A 192 -16.26 -12.56 -13.52
C HIS A 192 -15.97 -12.10 -14.96
N LEU A 193 -14.75 -11.60 -15.24
CA LEU A 193 -14.34 -11.16 -16.58
C LEU A 193 -14.53 -12.22 -17.67
N PHE A 194 -14.16 -13.48 -17.39
CA PHE A 194 -14.31 -14.59 -18.34
C PHE A 194 -15.75 -15.14 -18.43
N SER A 195 -16.63 -14.75 -17.51
CA SER A 195 -18.04 -15.17 -17.48
C SER A 195 -19.01 -14.14 -18.04
N LEU A 196 -18.53 -12.94 -18.40
CA LEU A 196 -19.38 -11.87 -18.91
C LEU A 196 -20.01 -12.28 -20.23
N ALA A 197 -21.34 -12.46 -20.24
CA ALA A 197 -22.12 -12.91 -21.39
C ALA A 197 -21.99 -12.01 -22.64
N GLN A 198 -21.51 -10.78 -22.47
CA GLN A 198 -21.31 -9.80 -23.55
C GLN A 198 -19.88 -9.76 -24.11
N CYS A 199 -18.92 -10.49 -23.52
CA CYS A 199 -17.53 -10.53 -23.97
C CYS A 199 -17.23 -11.87 -24.63
N THR A 200 -16.54 -11.86 -25.77
CA THR A 200 -15.98 -13.11 -26.29
C THR A 200 -14.85 -13.59 -25.37
N GLN A 201 -14.55 -14.88 -25.40
CA GLN A 201 -13.38 -15.45 -24.70
C GLN A 201 -12.09 -14.67 -25.02
N LYS A 202 -11.92 -14.25 -26.28
CA LYS A 202 -10.77 -13.47 -26.75
C LYS A 202 -10.72 -12.07 -26.13
N ASP A 203 -11.87 -11.42 -25.93
CA ASP A 203 -11.94 -10.10 -25.30
C ASP A 203 -11.58 -10.19 -23.82
N ALA A 204 -12.12 -11.19 -23.12
CA ALA A 204 -11.78 -11.43 -21.71
C ALA A 204 -10.28 -11.72 -21.54
N GLU A 205 -9.68 -12.48 -22.45
CA GLU A 205 -8.23 -12.72 -22.49
C GLU A 205 -7.45 -11.42 -22.72
N ASN A 206 -7.81 -10.62 -23.71
CA ASN A 206 -7.13 -9.35 -24.02
C ASN A 206 -7.17 -8.38 -22.83
N VAL A 207 -8.34 -8.22 -22.19
CA VAL A 207 -8.50 -7.38 -21.00
C VAL A 207 -7.66 -7.89 -19.85
N SER A 208 -7.65 -9.20 -19.62
CA SER A 208 -6.86 -9.83 -18.55
C SER A 208 -5.36 -9.66 -18.79
N VAL A 209 -4.90 -9.79 -20.03
CA VAL A 209 -3.50 -9.55 -20.43
C VAL A 209 -3.14 -8.08 -20.23
N LEU A 210 -4.01 -7.15 -20.63
CA LEU A 210 -3.80 -5.72 -20.39
C LEU A 210 -3.64 -5.42 -18.90
N MET A 211 -4.56 -5.89 -18.06
CA MET A 211 -4.49 -5.73 -16.60
C MET A 211 -3.21 -6.34 -16.01
N TYR A 212 -2.81 -7.52 -16.48
CA TYR A 212 -1.57 -8.15 -16.08
C TYR A 212 -0.35 -7.33 -16.47
N THR A 213 -0.28 -6.84 -17.71
CA THR A 213 0.84 -6.03 -18.20
C THR A 213 0.99 -4.76 -17.36
N TYR A 214 -0.11 -4.10 -17.00
CA TYR A 214 -0.11 -2.98 -16.05
C TYR A 214 0.50 -3.38 -14.71
N CYS A 215 0.03 -4.48 -14.10
CA CYS A 215 0.54 -4.95 -12.82
C CYS A 215 2.00 -5.43 -12.90
N ALA A 216 2.43 -5.95 -14.04
CA ALA A 216 3.77 -6.46 -14.28
C ALA A 216 4.83 -5.34 -14.35
N THR A 217 4.42 -4.10 -14.66
CA THR A 217 5.27 -2.92 -14.50
C THR A 217 5.09 -2.30 -13.11
N LEU A 218 3.84 -2.14 -12.65
CA LEU A 218 3.50 -1.49 -11.38
C LEU A 218 4.16 -2.17 -10.18
N ILE A 219 3.91 -3.47 -9.97
CA ILE A 219 4.29 -4.16 -8.74
C ILE A 219 5.83 -4.25 -8.62
N PRO A 220 6.60 -4.67 -9.65
CA PRO A 220 8.05 -4.62 -9.57
C PRO A 220 8.62 -3.20 -9.46
N GLY A 221 7.96 -2.21 -10.06
CA GLY A 221 8.33 -0.81 -9.95
C GLY A 221 8.23 -0.30 -8.51
N VAL A 222 7.08 -0.49 -7.88
CA VAL A 222 6.87 -0.13 -6.47
C VAL A 222 7.80 -0.93 -5.56
N GLN A 223 8.06 -2.22 -5.85
CA GLN A 223 9.06 -3.00 -5.12
C GLN A 223 10.45 -2.38 -5.15
N LYS A 224 10.90 -1.90 -6.31
CA LYS A 224 12.21 -1.23 -6.44
C LYS A 224 12.24 0.06 -5.63
N ILE A 225 11.16 0.84 -5.64
CA ILE A 225 11.05 2.08 -4.87
C ILE A 225 11.11 1.78 -3.37
N VAL A 226 10.27 0.87 -2.87
CA VAL A 226 10.21 0.51 -1.44
C VAL A 226 11.54 -0.07 -0.92
N LYS A 227 12.28 -0.81 -1.76
CA LYS A 227 13.59 -1.40 -1.38
C LYS A 227 14.75 -0.41 -1.39
N ARG A 228 14.59 0.80 -1.97
CA ARG A 228 15.64 1.82 -1.93
C ARG A 228 15.73 2.43 -0.53
N ASP A 229 16.93 2.87 -0.16
CA ASP A 229 17.13 3.57 1.09
C ASP A 229 16.58 4.99 0.97
N HIS A 230 15.36 5.17 1.46
CA HIS A 230 14.68 6.47 1.53
C HIS A 230 14.76 7.02 2.96
N SER A 231 15.96 7.35 3.43
CA SER A 231 16.16 7.97 4.75
C SER A 231 15.51 7.20 5.93
N GLY A 232 15.37 5.88 5.84
CA GLY A 232 14.77 5.05 6.89
C GLY A 232 13.23 4.96 6.90
N PHE A 233 12.54 5.45 5.85
CA PHE A 233 11.09 5.29 5.68
C PHE A 233 10.65 3.83 5.62
N PHE A 234 11.36 3.05 4.82
CA PHE A 234 11.13 1.62 4.67
C PHE A 234 12.08 0.84 5.58
N LEU A 235 11.69 -0.37 5.95
CA LEU A 235 12.55 -1.25 6.75
C LEU A 235 13.92 -1.37 6.10
N LYS A 236 14.98 -1.20 6.91
CA LYS A 236 16.27 -1.77 6.52
C LYS A 236 16.05 -3.27 6.41
N ALA A 237 16.37 -3.85 5.25
CA ALA A 237 16.52 -5.29 5.16
C ALA A 237 17.47 -5.69 6.29
N ASN A 238 16.98 -6.42 7.29
CA ASN A 238 17.81 -6.93 8.36
C ASN A 238 18.98 -7.68 7.71
N ARG A 239 20.19 -7.25 8.06
CA ARG A 239 21.42 -7.96 7.72
C ARG A 239 21.45 -9.30 8.44
#